data_AF-A0A1I2T5H8-F1
#
_entry.id   AF-A0A1I2T5H8-F1
#
_cell.length_a   1.000
_cell.length_b   1.000
_cell.length_c   1.000
_cell.angle_alpha   90.00
_cell.angle_beta   90.00
_cell.angle_gamma   90.00
#
_symmetry.space_group_name_H-M   'P 1'
#
loop_
_entity.id
_entity.type
_entity.pdbx_description
1 polymer ?
#
loop_
_entity_poly.entity_id
_entity_poly.type
_entity_poly.pdbx_seq_one_letter_code
_entity_poly.pdbx_strand_id
1 'polypeptide(L)'
;MKYYKITTWSLAISMFMFGVLKFVNPFKNWYSVQVTNSNLGELSYTLGILGEITVGTTLFLCLLYRPKISNKIYKWLTSVSFLAISIMMMTGIYVHLHPNVPANVLPLKIKPPYIPIFFLLIALSNFFLTITNSKIQDRKEANR
;
A
#
# COMPACT_ATOMS: atom_id res chain seq x y z
N MET A 1 10.13 -8.94 -15.38
CA MET A 1 11.16 -9.12 -14.35
C MET A 1 10.55 -9.86 -13.15
N LYS A 2 11.18 -10.94 -12.68
CA LYS A 2 10.70 -11.77 -11.56
C LYS A 2 10.48 -10.95 -10.27
N TYR A 3 11.38 -9.99 -10.01
CA TYR A 3 11.31 -9.05 -8.88
C TYR A 3 9.99 -8.28 -8.80
N TYR A 4 9.64 -7.50 -9.84
CA TYR A 4 8.42 -6.68 -9.87
C TYR A 4 7.15 -7.49 -9.59
N LYS A 5 7.08 -8.71 -10.13
CA LYS A 5 5.93 -9.60 -9.90
C LYS A 5 5.87 -10.04 -8.44
N ILE A 6 6.98 -10.46 -7.85
CA ILE A 6 7.06 -10.89 -6.44
C ILE A 6 6.70 -9.75 -5.49
N THR A 7 7.27 -8.56 -5.70
CA THR A 7 7.01 -7.40 -4.85
C THR A 7 5.55 -6.93 -4.98
N THR A 8 4.97 -6.98 -6.17
CA THR A 8 3.54 -6.66 -6.36
C THR A 8 2.65 -7.68 -5.64
N TRP A 9 2.97 -8.97 -5.68
CA TRP A 9 2.26 -9.99 -4.91
C TRP A 9 2.35 -9.75 -3.41
N SER A 10 3.56 -9.44 -2.92
CA SER A 10 3.78 -9.10 -1.51
C SER A 10 2.91 -7.91 -1.08
N LEU A 11 2.93 -6.81 -1.84
CA LEU A 11 2.08 -5.64 -1.58
C LEU A 11 0.59 -5.98 -1.60
N ALA A 12 0.13 -6.74 -2.59
CA ALA A 12 -1.28 -7.12 -2.72
C ALA A 12 -1.77 -7.91 -1.49
N ILE A 13 -1.03 -8.94 -1.11
CA ILE A 13 -1.33 -9.79 0.05
C ILE A 13 -1.30 -8.97 1.34
N SER A 14 -0.23 -8.19 1.56
CA SER A 14 -0.07 -7.43 2.80
C SER A 14 -1.13 -6.35 2.98
N MET A 15 -1.44 -5.55 1.94
CA MET A 15 -2.47 -4.51 2.05
C MET A 15 -3.85 -5.12 2.33
N PHE A 16 -4.20 -6.20 1.61
CA PHE A 16 -5.45 -6.89 1.85
C PHE A 16 -5.53 -7.45 3.28
N MET A 17 -4.46 -8.12 3.73
CA MET A 17 -4.40 -8.68 5.09
C MET A 17 -4.46 -7.60 6.17
N PHE A 18 -3.72 -6.49 6.03
CA PHE A 18 -3.77 -5.39 7.00
C PHE A 18 -5.16 -4.77 7.10
N GLY A 19 -5.84 -4.60 5.96
CA GLY A 19 -7.22 -4.12 5.93
C GLY A 19 -8.19 -5.09 6.62
N VAL A 20 -8.10 -6.39 6.33
CA VAL A 20 -8.97 -7.42 6.92
C VAL A 20 -8.72 -7.57 8.43
N LEU A 21 -7.46 -7.52 8.88
CA LEU A 21 -7.13 -7.65 10.29
C LEU A 21 -7.78 -6.57 11.15
N LYS A 22 -8.03 -5.37 10.60
CA LYS A 22 -8.71 -4.27 11.32
C LYS A 22 -10.16 -4.55 11.71
N PHE A 23 -10.76 -5.65 11.24
CA PHE A 23 -12.08 -6.11 11.69
C PHE A 23 -12.02 -7.03 12.93
N VAL A 24 -10.84 -7.52 13.31
CA VAL A 24 -10.67 -8.55 14.33
C VAL A 24 -9.91 -7.98 15.53
N ASN A 25 -10.26 -8.40 16.75
CA ASN A 25 -9.52 -8.03 17.96
C ASN A 25 -8.21 -8.83 18.05
N PRO A 26 -7.10 -8.23 18.54
CA PRO A 26 -7.00 -6.89 19.12
C PRO A 26 -6.73 -5.75 18.10
N PHE A 27 -6.52 -6.08 16.82
CA PHE A 27 -6.11 -5.13 15.78
C PHE A 27 -7.13 -4.01 15.54
N LYS A 28 -8.43 -4.32 15.61
CA LYS A 28 -9.50 -3.32 15.54
C LYS A 28 -9.32 -2.21 16.58
N ASN A 29 -9.07 -2.60 17.83
CA ASN A 29 -8.88 -1.67 18.94
C ASN A 29 -7.56 -0.90 18.80
N TRP A 30 -6.49 -1.58 18.41
CA TRP A 30 -5.20 -0.94 18.16
C TRP A 30 -5.30 0.15 17.09
N TYR A 31 -5.99 -0.15 15.99
CA TYR A 31 -6.19 0.80 14.91
C TYR A 31 -7.08 1.98 15.33
N SER A 32 -8.13 1.74 16.11
CA SER A 32 -8.96 2.82 16.67
C SER A 32 -8.14 3.76 17.55
N VAL A 33 -7.33 3.22 18.48
CA VAL A 33 -6.45 4.02 19.34
C VAL A 33 -5.44 4.81 18.50
N GLN A 34 -4.86 4.19 17.47
CA GLN A 34 -3.94 4.87 16.56
C GLN A 34 -4.60 6.09 15.90
N VAL A 35 -5.80 5.95 15.32
CA VAL A 35 -6.49 7.04 14.62
C VAL A 35 -6.93 8.15 15.57
N THR A 36 -7.51 7.79 16.72
CA THR A 36 -7.95 8.76 17.72
C THR A 36 -6.78 9.54 18.30
N ASN A 37 -5.71 8.86 18.72
CA ASN A 37 -4.59 9.51 19.38
C ASN A 37 -3.67 10.27 18.40
N SER A 38 -3.73 9.97 17.11
CA SER A 38 -3.00 10.71 16.08
C SER A 38 -3.79 11.89 15.50
N ASN A 39 -4.99 12.20 16.02
CA ASN A 39 -5.85 13.29 15.55
C ASN A 39 -6.13 13.28 14.04
N LEU A 40 -6.18 12.10 13.41
CA LEU A 40 -6.43 11.98 11.96
C LEU A 40 -7.92 12.14 11.59
N GLY A 41 -8.81 12.21 12.59
CA GLY A 41 -10.26 12.28 12.41
C GLY A 41 -10.90 10.94 12.07
N GLU A 42 -12.22 10.84 12.29
CA GLU A 42 -12.97 9.59 12.13
C GLU A 42 -13.02 9.09 10.67
N LEU A 43 -13.02 10.01 9.70
CA LEU A 43 -12.98 9.65 8.28
C LEU A 43 -11.74 8.82 7.94
N SER A 44 -10.60 9.09 8.58
CA SER A 44 -9.35 8.36 8.35
C SER A 44 -9.42 6.89 8.77
N TYR A 45 -10.29 6.55 9.72
CA TYR A 45 -10.52 5.16 10.13
C TYR A 45 -11.12 4.35 8.98
N THR A 46 -12.24 4.83 8.43
CA THR A 46 -12.95 4.16 7.35
C THR A 46 -12.14 4.17 6.06
N LEU A 47 -11.53 5.32 5.73
CA LEU A 47 -10.69 5.45 4.54
C LEU A 47 -9.46 4.56 4.60
N GLY A 48 -8.84 4.37 5.77
CA GLY A 48 -7.68 3.50 5.89
C GLY A 48 -8.04 2.02 5.70
N ILE A 49 -9.17 1.55 6.24
CA ILE A 49 -9.64 0.17 6.03
C ILE A 49 -10.01 -0.06 4.57
N LEU A 50 -10.87 0.81 4.02
CA LEU A 50 -11.33 0.68 2.64
C LEU A 50 -10.17 0.83 1.65
N GLY A 51 -9.25 1.75 1.90
CA GLY A 51 -8.08 1.97 1.07
C GLY A 51 -7.18 0.73 1.00
N GLU A 52 -6.83 0.15 2.14
CA GLU A 52 -5.98 -1.05 2.21
C GLU A 52 -6.61 -2.24 1.49
N ILE A 53 -7.90 -2.51 1.75
CA ILE A 53 -8.63 -3.61 1.10
C ILE A 53 -8.75 -3.37 -0.41
N THR A 54 -9.22 -2.19 -0.81
CA THR A 54 -9.45 -1.86 -2.22
C THR A 54 -8.16 -1.95 -3.02
N VAL A 55 -7.07 -1.41 -2.50
CA VAL A 55 -5.76 -1.44 -3.18
C VAL A 55 -5.20 -2.86 -3.21
N GLY A 56 -5.28 -3.61 -2.11
CA GLY A 56 -4.88 -5.01 -2.05
C GLY A 56 -5.62 -5.84 -3.10
N THR A 57 -6.95 -5.80 -3.11
CA THR A 57 -7.79 -6.50 -4.08
C THR A 57 -7.52 -6.06 -5.51
N THR A 58 -7.35 -4.76 -5.76
CA THR A 58 -7.01 -4.24 -7.10
C THR A 58 -5.71 -4.85 -7.62
N LEU A 59 -4.66 -4.88 -6.79
CA LEU A 59 -3.38 -5.49 -7.18
C LEU A 59 -3.51 -7.01 -7.39
N PHE A 60 -4.27 -7.72 -6.56
CA PHE A 60 -4.58 -9.13 -6.75
C PHE A 60 -5.24 -9.40 -8.10
N LEU A 61 -6.28 -8.64 -8.44
CA LEU A 61 -7.01 -8.78 -9.71
C LEU A 61 -6.08 -8.48 -10.90
N CYS A 62 -5.27 -7.43 -10.82
CA CYS A 62 -4.26 -7.11 -11.83
C CYS A 62 -3.27 -8.27 -12.06
N LEU A 63 -2.86 -8.96 -11.00
CA LEU A 63 -1.91 -10.08 -11.07
C LEU A 63 -2.56 -11.36 -11.61
N LEU A 64 -3.77 -11.70 -11.16
CA LEU A 64 -4.50 -12.90 -11.55
C LEU A 64 -4.99 -12.81 -13.00
N TYR A 65 -5.55 -11.67 -13.39
CA TYR A 65 -6.13 -11.45 -14.71
C TYR A 65 -5.17 -10.74 -15.68
N ARG A 66 -3.87 -10.79 -15.40
CA ARG A 66 -2.84 -10.15 -16.23
C ARG A 66 -3.00 -10.34 -17.75
N PRO A 67 -3.25 -11.55 -18.29
CA PRO A 67 -3.40 -11.73 -19.74
C PRO A 67 -4.68 -11.14 -20.32
N LYS A 68 -5.70 -10.87 -19.48
CA LYS A 68 -7.00 -10.31 -19.91
C LYS A 68 -7.06 -8.78 -19.83
N ILE A 69 -6.09 -8.14 -19.18
CA ILE A 69 -6.09 -6.69 -18.93
C ILE A 69 -5.14 -6.01 -19.92
N SER A 70 -5.61 -4.96 -20.59
CA SER A 70 -4.78 -4.17 -21.50
C SER A 70 -3.58 -3.55 -20.78
N ASN A 71 -2.45 -3.40 -21.47
CA ASN A 71 -1.24 -2.83 -20.88
C ASN A 71 -1.45 -1.43 -20.30
N LYS A 72 -2.30 -0.61 -20.93
CA LYS A 72 -2.64 0.74 -20.45
C LYS A 72 -3.38 0.69 -19.11
N ILE A 73 -4.43 -0.13 -19.01
CA ILE A 73 -5.24 -0.26 -17.79
C ILE A 73 -4.40 -0.86 -16.66
N TYR A 74 -3.64 -1.92 -16.94
CA TYR A 74 -2.77 -2.54 -15.94
C TYR A 74 -1.79 -1.54 -15.34
N LYS A 75 -1.06 -0.79 -16.20
CA LYS A 75 -0.10 0.22 -15.74
C LYS A 75 -0.77 1.30 -14.90
N TRP A 76 -1.93 1.79 -15.35
CA TRP A 76 -2.66 2.83 -14.62
C TRP A 76 -3.11 2.34 -13.24
N LEU A 77 -3.77 1.17 -13.17
CA LEU A 77 -4.22 0.58 -11.92
C LEU A 77 -3.06 0.29 -10.95
N THR A 78 -1.97 -0.30 -11.43
CA THR A 78 -0.81 -0.58 -10.56
C THR A 78 -0.13 0.69 -10.09
N SER A 79 0.01 1.71 -10.96
CA SER A 79 0.62 3.00 -10.57
C SER A 79 -0.21 3.73 -9.52
N VAL A 80 -1.54 3.83 -9.71
CA VAL A 80 -2.44 4.43 -8.72
C VAL A 80 -2.40 3.66 -7.41
N SER A 81 -2.38 2.32 -7.48
CA SER A 81 -2.26 1.46 -6.30
C SER A 81 -0.95 1.71 -5.54
N PHE A 82 0.20 1.77 -6.22
CA PHE A 82 1.48 2.02 -5.56
C PHE A 82 1.54 3.42 -4.94
N LEU A 83 0.99 4.43 -5.61
CA LEU A 83 0.89 5.77 -5.05
C LEU A 83 0.01 5.81 -3.80
N ALA A 84 -1.14 5.14 -3.83
CA ALA A 84 -2.02 5.01 -2.68
C ALA A 84 -1.33 4.31 -1.50
N ILE A 85 -0.59 3.22 -1.76
CA ILE A 85 0.22 2.54 -0.73
C ILE A 85 1.26 3.50 -0.15
N SER A 86 1.97 4.25 -0.99
CA SER A 86 2.96 5.22 -0.51
C SER A 86 2.32 6.24 0.44
N ILE A 87 1.14 6.77 0.11
CA ILE A 87 0.39 7.69 0.99
C ILE A 87 0.01 6.99 2.31
N MET A 88 -0.57 5.80 2.25
CA MET A 88 -0.96 5.04 3.45
C MET A 88 0.24 4.73 4.35
N MET A 89 1.39 4.37 3.78
CA MET A 89 2.61 4.11 4.55
C MET A 89 3.19 5.39 5.15
N MET A 90 3.14 6.52 4.45
CA MET A 90 3.52 7.82 5.03
C MET A 90 2.61 8.20 6.22
N THR A 91 1.30 7.98 6.09
CA THR A 91 0.36 8.14 7.22
C THR A 91 0.71 7.19 8.38
N GLY A 92 1.06 5.93 8.07
CA GLY A 92 1.52 4.97 9.08
C GLY A 92 2.80 5.42 9.80
N ILE A 93 3.78 5.97 9.07
CA ILE A 93 4.99 6.58 9.65
C ILE A 93 4.61 7.73 10.59
N TYR A 94 3.73 8.63 10.14
CA TYR A 94 3.24 9.73 10.96
C TYR A 94 2.60 9.22 12.27
N VAL A 95 1.70 8.23 12.20
CA VAL A 95 1.05 7.62 13.37
C VAL A 95 2.07 7.02 14.34
N HIS A 96 3.07 6.29 13.83
CA HIS A 96 4.14 5.70 14.63
C HIS A 96 4.95 6.76 15.40
N LEU A 97 5.26 7.88 14.74
CA LEU A 97 6.06 8.96 15.31
C LEU A 97 5.23 9.91 16.19
N HIS A 98 3.90 9.84 16.13
CA HIS A 98 3.02 10.72 16.89
C HIS A 98 3.20 10.48 18.41
N PRO A 99 3.39 11.52 19.23
CA PRO A 99 3.71 11.37 20.65
C PRO A 99 2.62 10.62 21.42
N ASN A 100 1.35 10.93 21.12
CA ASN A 100 0.19 10.40 21.85
C ASN A 100 -0.19 8.96 21.46
N VAL A 101 0.42 8.38 20.42
CA VAL A 101 0.14 6.99 20.01
C VAL A 101 1.05 6.05 20.79
N PRO A 102 0.55 5.20 21.70
CA PRO A 102 1.40 4.37 22.53
C PRO A 102 2.03 3.22 21.73
N ALA A 103 3.22 2.76 22.12
CA ALA A 103 3.93 1.73 21.38
C ALA A 103 3.18 0.39 21.36
N ASN A 104 2.44 0.07 22.43
CA ASN A 104 1.74 -1.21 22.62
C ASN A 104 0.61 -1.48 21.61
N VAL A 105 0.11 -0.46 20.91
CA VAL A 105 -0.89 -0.61 19.83
C VAL A 105 -0.26 -0.69 18.44
N LEU A 106 1.07 -0.64 18.33
CA LEU A 106 1.78 -0.72 17.05
C LEU A 106 2.09 -2.19 16.69
N PRO A 107 2.22 -2.54 15.39
CA PRO A 107 2.34 -3.94 14.94
C PRO A 107 3.49 -4.75 15.55
N LEU A 108 4.59 -4.08 15.92
CA LEU A 108 5.77 -4.68 16.57
C LEU A 108 5.94 -4.24 18.03
N LYS A 109 4.94 -3.54 18.59
CA LYS A 109 4.99 -2.93 19.92
C LYS A 109 6.17 -1.96 20.14
N ILE A 110 6.69 -1.39 19.07
CA ILE A 110 7.82 -0.45 19.06
C ILE A 110 7.45 0.81 18.28
N LYS A 111 8.04 1.95 18.66
CA LYS A 111 7.82 3.24 17.99
C LYS A 111 8.42 3.33 16.58
N PRO A 112 9.68 2.89 16.32
CA PRO A 112 10.26 3.03 14.98
C PRO A 112 9.41 2.35 13.88
N PRO A 113 9.08 3.06 12.78
CA PRO A 113 8.15 2.58 11.76
C PRO A 113 8.81 1.68 10.71
N TYR A 114 9.47 0.59 11.12
CA TYR A 114 10.16 -0.32 10.19
C TYR A 114 9.22 -0.92 9.13
N ILE A 115 8.03 -1.38 9.53
CA ILE A 115 7.07 -1.99 8.61
C ILE A 115 6.54 -0.95 7.59
N PRO A 116 6.03 0.22 8.00
CA PRO A 116 5.64 1.27 7.06
C PRO A 116 6.76 1.70 6.11
N ILE A 117 7.98 1.90 6.61
CA ILE A 117 9.13 2.28 5.78
C ILE A 117 9.45 1.19 4.76
N PHE A 118 9.46 -0.08 5.17
CA PHE A 118 9.74 -1.20 4.28
C PHE A 118 8.75 -1.27 3.12
N PHE A 119 7.45 -1.22 3.40
CA PHE A 119 6.43 -1.26 2.35
C PHE A 119 6.42 0.01 1.49
N LEU A 120 6.74 1.17 2.06
CA LEU A 120 6.91 2.42 1.30
C LEU A 120 8.03 2.28 0.26
N LEU A 121 9.18 1.74 0.64
CA LEU A 121 10.31 1.53 -0.27
C LEU A 121 9.95 0.56 -1.41
N ILE A 122 9.21 -0.51 -1.11
CA ILE A 122 8.75 -1.44 -2.15
C ILE A 122 7.76 -0.77 -3.10
N ALA A 123 6.79 -0.02 -2.56
CA ALA A 123 5.80 0.69 -3.36
C ALA A 123 6.44 1.72 -4.29
N LEU A 124 7.37 2.55 -3.76
CA LEU A 124 8.10 3.54 -4.55
C LEU A 124 8.98 2.88 -5.62
N SER A 125 9.65 1.78 -5.27
CA SER A 125 10.47 1.02 -6.22
C SER A 125 9.62 0.47 -7.38
N ASN A 126 8.46 -0.12 -7.07
CA ASN A 126 7.53 -0.63 -8.09
C ASN A 126 6.90 0.49 -8.93
N PHE A 127 6.58 1.64 -8.32
CA PHE A 127 6.09 2.82 -9.02
C PHE A 127 7.13 3.34 -10.03
N PHE A 128 8.38 3.49 -9.59
CA PHE A 128 9.49 3.92 -10.44
C PHE A 128 9.74 2.95 -11.61
N LEU A 129 9.70 1.64 -11.34
CA LEU A 129 9.81 0.62 -12.39
C LEU A 129 8.66 0.71 -13.41
N THR A 130 7.45 1.02 -12.96
CA THR A 130 6.28 1.16 -13.85
C THR A 130 6.45 2.34 -14.81
N ILE A 131 6.90 3.49 -14.31
CA ILE A 131 7.19 4.68 -15.11
C ILE A 131 8.37 4.46 -16.07
N THR A 132 9.43 3.82 -15.60
CA THR A 132 10.61 3.57 -16.44
C THR A 132 10.26 2.64 -17.60
N ASN A 133 9.49 1.59 -17.33
CA ASN A 133 9.03 0.66 -18.36
C ASN A 133 8.02 1.29 -19.33
N SER A 134 7.24 2.29 -18.92
CA SER A 134 6.36 3.01 -19.85
C SER A 134 7.17 3.84 -20.83
N LYS A 135 8.12 4.66 -20.35
CA LYS A 135 8.99 5.49 -21.20
C LYS A 135 9.76 4.68 -22.25
N ILE A 136 10.23 3.49 -21.88
CA ILE A 136 10.95 2.59 -22.81
C ILE A 136 10.01 2.07 -23.90
N GLN A 137 8.76 1.74 -23.55
CA GLN A 137 7.78 1.25 -24.52
C GLN A 137 7.38 2.36 -25.50
N ASP A 138 7.10 3.56 -25.00
CA ASP A 138 6.68 4.70 -25.83
C ASP A 138 7.77 5.07 -26.85
N ARG A 139 9.05 5.01 -26.45
CA ARG A 139 10.20 5.21 -27.36
C ARG A 139 10.31 4.14 -28.46
N LYS A 140 9.93 2.89 -28.17
CA LYS A 140 9.95 1.81 -29.17
C LYS A 140 8.83 1.95 -30.19
N GLU A 141 7.68 2.47 -29.75
CA GLU A 141 6.54 2.74 -30.63
C GLU A 141 6.79 3.97 -31.52
N ALA A 142 7.50 4.99 -31.04
CA ALA A 142 7.87 6.17 -31.84
C ALA A 142 8.97 5.92 -32.90
N ASN A 143 9.75 4.84 -32.77
CA ASN A 143 10.84 4.48 -33.68
C ASN A 143 10.44 3.37 -34.69
N ARG A 144 9.16 3.03 -34.78
CA ARG A 144 8.59 2.09 -35.76
C ARG A 144 7.75 2.85 -36.77
#